data_AF-A0A951M2Y1-F1
#
_entry.id   AF-A0A951M2Y1-F1
#
_cell.length_a   1.000
_cell.length_b   1.000
_cell.length_c   1.000
_cell.angle_alpha   90.00
_cell.angle_beta   90.00
_cell.angle_gamma   90.00
#
_symmetry.space_group_name_H-M   'P 1'
#
loop_
_entity.id
_entity.type
_entity.pdbx_description
1 polymer ?
#
loop_
_entity_poly.entity_id
_entity_poly.type
_entity_poly.pdbx_seq_one_letter_code
_entity_poly.pdbx_strand_id
1 'polypeptide(L)'
;MMIKLEQLVPRPLKDRLSARPSDIWNTTLTLEPGNIVKIKAPSGSGKTTLIHIIYKLRQDYDGSVYFDERPLPAIVENELAIVRQTQMAVVFQDLRLFPNLTARENIDLKRILQTPLYDAEKIDEMAERLGVKHILEQQAGICSYGEQQRIAIIRSLIQPFSWLIMDEPFSHLDNNNTRLAASLIAEECKKRGAGLLVTDLDEDSNFDYTHRYQL
;
A
#
# COMPACT_ATOMS: atom_id res chain seq x y z
N MET A 1 13.79 -2.32 -6.48
CA MET A 1 13.68 -0.89 -6.19
C MET A 1 13.87 -0.67 -4.70
N MET A 2 14.96 -0.03 -4.31
CA MET A 2 15.20 0.50 -2.97
C MET A 2 14.48 1.85 -2.83
N ILE A 3 13.97 2.18 -1.64
CA ILE A 3 13.38 3.49 -1.36
C ILE A 3 14.18 4.15 -0.24
N LYS A 4 14.79 5.29 -0.53
CA LYS A 4 15.59 6.03 0.45
C LYS A 4 14.91 7.35 0.82
N LEU A 5 14.80 7.62 2.12
CA LEU A 5 14.27 8.84 2.69
C LEU A 5 15.42 9.54 3.43
N GLU A 6 15.76 10.77 3.05
CA GLU A 6 16.83 11.55 3.68
C GLU A 6 16.28 12.85 4.27
N GLN A 7 16.30 12.96 5.59
CA GLN A 7 15.89 14.14 6.35
C GLN A 7 14.48 14.61 5.95
N LEU A 8 13.59 13.66 5.70
CA LEU A 8 12.28 13.93 5.13
C LEU A 8 11.38 14.63 6.14
N VAL A 9 10.85 15.80 5.80
CA VAL A 9 9.92 16.54 6.67
C VAL A 9 8.77 17.12 5.84
N PRO A 10 7.53 16.66 6.01
CA PRO A 10 6.38 17.22 5.31
C PRO A 10 6.08 18.62 5.84
N ARG A 11 6.07 19.62 4.93
CA ARG A 11 5.92 21.03 5.30
C ARG A 11 4.65 21.30 6.12
N PRO A 12 3.47 20.70 5.82
CA PRO A 12 2.27 20.94 6.62
C PRO A 12 2.29 20.37 8.03
N LEU A 13 3.26 19.50 8.37
CA LEU A 13 3.41 18.93 9.70
C LEU A 13 4.68 19.41 10.41
N LYS A 14 5.45 20.32 9.82
CA LYS A 14 6.78 20.75 10.30
C LYS A 14 6.76 21.17 11.77
N ASP A 15 5.78 21.98 12.17
CA ASP A 15 5.65 22.47 13.55
C ASP A 15 5.29 21.34 14.53
N ARG A 16 4.50 20.36 14.09
CA ARG A 16 4.09 19.21 14.92
C ARG A 16 5.21 18.21 15.10
N LEU A 17 5.98 17.96 14.04
CA LEU A 17 7.09 17.00 14.04
C LEU A 17 8.31 17.52 14.81
N SER A 18 8.49 18.83 14.90
CA SER A 18 9.54 19.43 15.73
C SER A 18 9.37 19.14 17.22
N ALA A 19 8.17 18.75 17.65
CA ALA A 19 7.82 18.51 19.06
C ALA A 19 7.81 17.03 19.48
N ARG A 20 7.98 16.08 18.54
CA ARG A 20 7.92 14.63 18.83
C ARG A 20 9.00 13.87 18.06
N PRO A 21 9.77 12.98 18.73
CA PRO A 21 10.72 12.13 18.03
C PRO A 21 10.00 11.17 17.09
N SER A 22 10.58 10.92 15.92
CA SER A 22 10.08 10.03 14.89
C SER A 22 11.23 9.21 14.34
N ASP A 23 11.02 7.92 14.07
CA ASP A 23 12.04 7.08 13.45
C ASP A 23 12.21 7.37 11.94
N ILE A 24 11.26 8.08 11.34
CA ILE A 24 11.20 8.33 9.90
C ILE A 24 11.36 9.81 9.57
N TRP A 25 10.62 10.69 10.27
CA TRP A 25 10.70 12.12 9.97
C TRP A 25 12.01 12.72 10.46
N ASN A 26 12.65 13.52 9.61
CA ASN A 26 13.94 14.13 9.90
C ASN A 26 15.06 13.10 10.25
N THR A 27 14.95 11.88 9.74
CA THR A 27 15.97 10.83 9.85
C THR A 27 16.44 10.40 8.46
N THR A 28 17.42 9.49 8.38
CA THR A 28 17.79 8.83 7.13
C THR A 28 17.44 7.36 7.23
N LEU A 29 16.54 6.92 6.35
CA LEU A 29 16.00 5.57 6.33
C LEU A 29 16.08 5.01 4.91
N THR A 30 16.46 3.74 4.82
CA THR A 30 16.45 2.98 3.56
C THR A 30 15.52 1.80 3.73
N LEU A 31 14.56 1.67 2.82
CA LEU A 31 13.68 0.51 2.69
C LEU A 31 14.25 -0.37 1.58
N GLU A 32 14.73 -1.55 1.96
CA GLU A 32 15.35 -2.48 1.02
C GLU A 32 14.31 -3.45 0.44
N PRO A 33 14.52 -3.93 -0.81
CA PRO A 33 13.65 -4.95 -1.41
C PRO A 33 13.47 -6.16 -0.48
N GLY A 34 12.24 -6.67 -0.40
CA GLY A 34 11.89 -7.82 0.43
C GLY A 34 11.71 -7.52 1.93
N ASN A 35 12.00 -6.30 2.41
CA ASN A 35 11.69 -5.92 3.78
C ASN A 35 10.18 -5.90 4.02
N ILE A 36 9.75 -6.41 5.17
CA ILE A 36 8.40 -6.25 5.69
C ILE A 36 8.45 -5.21 6.81
N VAL A 37 7.84 -4.05 6.57
CA VAL A 37 7.99 -2.86 7.40
C VAL A 37 6.66 -2.46 7.99
N LYS A 38 6.60 -2.39 9.33
CA LYS A 38 5.48 -1.79 10.06
C LYS A 38 5.81 -0.34 10.39
N ILE A 39 4.85 0.54 10.17
CA ILE A 39 4.87 1.89 10.69
C ILE A 39 3.69 2.07 11.64
N LYS A 40 3.99 2.22 12.92
CA LYS A 40 2.98 2.50 13.94
C LYS A 40 2.94 3.99 14.22
N ALA A 41 1.75 4.58 14.17
CA ALA A 41 1.58 5.98 14.57
C ALA A 41 0.16 6.29 15.03
N PRO A 42 0.00 7.17 16.04
CA PRO A 42 -1.28 7.80 16.33
C PRO A 42 -1.91 8.49 15.12
N SER A 43 -3.21 8.76 15.21
CA SER A 43 -3.89 9.57 14.20
C SER A 43 -3.26 10.98 14.14
N GLY A 44 -3.06 11.48 12.92
CA GLY A 44 -2.45 12.80 12.69
C GLY A 44 -0.92 12.87 12.73
N SER A 45 -0.20 11.76 12.95
CA SER A 45 1.28 11.72 12.88
C SER A 45 1.86 11.70 11.46
N GLY A 46 1.00 11.63 10.43
CA GLY A 46 1.41 11.72 9.02
C GLY A 46 1.63 10.39 8.30
N LYS A 47 1.09 9.27 8.77
CA LYS A 47 1.14 7.95 8.07
C LYS A 47 0.72 8.05 6.59
N THR A 48 -0.48 8.58 6.35
CA THR A 48 -1.01 8.84 5.00
C THR A 48 -0.16 9.85 4.24
N THR A 49 0.41 10.85 4.93
CA THR A 49 1.34 11.81 4.31
C THR A 49 2.59 11.10 3.78
N LEU A 50 3.18 10.20 4.55
CA LEU A 50 4.35 9.41 4.14
C LEU A 50 4.02 8.53 2.94
N ILE A 51 2.91 7.80 2.99
CA ILE A 51 2.45 6.97 1.86
C ILE A 51 2.22 7.83 0.63
N HIS A 52 1.61 9.01 0.76
CA HIS A 52 1.40 9.93 -0.35
C HIS A 52 2.71 10.50 -0.91
N ILE A 53 3.74 10.71 -0.08
CA ILE A 53 5.07 11.12 -0.55
C ILE A 53 5.74 9.97 -1.30
N ILE A 54 5.81 8.77 -0.70
CA ILE A 54 6.40 7.58 -1.33
C ILE A 54 5.69 7.25 -2.63
N TYR A 55 4.36 7.30 -2.67
CA TYR A 55 3.61 7.05 -3.89
C TYR A 55 3.63 8.24 -4.87
N LYS A 56 4.33 9.34 -4.57
CA LYS A 56 4.42 10.60 -5.35
C LYS A 56 3.07 11.23 -5.70
N LEU A 57 2.16 11.29 -4.72
CA LEU A 57 0.93 12.10 -4.79
C LEU A 57 1.13 13.52 -4.29
N ARG A 58 2.20 13.77 -3.54
CA ARG A 58 2.54 15.10 -3.00
C ARG A 58 4.04 15.32 -2.96
N GLN A 59 4.44 16.59 -3.02
CA GLN A 59 5.86 17.02 -3.08
C GLN A 59 6.16 18.20 -2.14
N ASP A 60 5.23 18.51 -1.24
CA ASP A 60 5.34 19.57 -0.24
C ASP A 60 6.11 19.09 1.00
N TYR A 61 7.36 18.68 0.78
CA TYR A 61 8.28 18.24 1.82
C TYR A 61 9.66 18.90 1.68
N ASP A 62 10.41 18.91 2.77
CA ASP A 62 11.84 19.21 2.83
C ASP A 62 12.62 17.87 2.92
N GLY A 63 13.92 17.89 2.61
CA GLY A 63 14.73 16.68 2.48
C GLY A 63 14.62 16.03 1.09
N SER A 64 15.00 14.76 0.98
CA SER A 64 15.06 14.04 -0.29
C SER A 64 14.42 12.66 -0.20
N VAL A 65 13.82 12.22 -1.30
CA VAL A 65 13.33 10.85 -1.49
C VAL A 65 13.94 10.31 -2.77
N TYR A 66 14.37 9.05 -2.76
CA TYR A 66 14.96 8.39 -3.93
C TYR A 66 14.30 7.04 -4.16
N PHE A 67 14.12 6.70 -5.44
CA PHE A 67 13.90 5.33 -5.88
C PHE A 67 15.18 4.83 -6.52
N ASP A 68 15.77 3.80 -5.91
CA ASP A 68 17.17 3.43 -6.12
C ASP A 68 18.04 4.69 -5.95
N GLU A 69 18.83 5.07 -6.96
CA GLU A 69 19.69 6.27 -6.92
C GLU A 69 19.02 7.51 -7.57
N ARG A 70 17.77 7.40 -8.07
CA ARG A 70 17.10 8.52 -8.74
C ARG A 70 16.26 9.35 -7.75
N PRO A 71 16.48 10.68 -7.66
CA PRO A 71 15.68 11.53 -6.80
C PRO A 71 14.22 11.60 -7.31
N LEU A 72 13.27 11.48 -6.40
CA LEU A 72 11.84 11.40 -6.69
C LEU A 72 11.31 12.55 -7.56
N PRO A 73 11.73 13.83 -7.38
CA PRO A 73 11.31 14.92 -8.26
C PRO A 73 11.69 14.71 -9.75
N ALA A 74 12.81 14.03 -10.02
CA ALA A 74 13.32 13.79 -11.38
C ALA A 74 12.60 12.67 -12.13
N ILE A 75 11.65 11.96 -11.51
CA ILE A 75 10.85 10.90 -12.15
C ILE A 75 9.62 11.54 -12.79
N VAL A 76 9.57 11.68 -14.11
CA VAL A 76 8.45 12.40 -14.76
C VAL A 76 7.16 11.56 -14.79
N GLU A 77 6.03 12.16 -15.14
CA GLU A 77 4.70 11.54 -15.03
C GLU A 77 4.58 10.20 -15.76
N ASN A 78 5.10 10.10 -16.98
CA ASN A 78 5.06 8.86 -17.76
C ASN A 78 5.90 7.75 -17.10
N GLU A 79 7.08 8.07 -16.58
CA GLU A 79 7.91 7.12 -15.85
C GLU A 79 7.25 6.70 -14.53
N LEU A 80 6.63 7.65 -13.82
CA LEU A 80 5.90 7.37 -12.59
C LEU A 80 4.70 6.44 -12.83
N ALA A 81 3.99 6.61 -13.95
CA ALA A 81 2.92 5.72 -14.34
C ALA A 81 3.43 4.28 -14.51
N ILE A 82 4.56 4.10 -15.18
CA ILE A 82 5.22 2.79 -15.35
C ILE A 82 5.63 2.22 -13.99
N VAL A 83 6.25 3.01 -13.10
CA VAL A 83 6.61 2.57 -11.74
C VAL A 83 5.39 2.08 -10.95
N ARG A 84 4.27 2.80 -11.00
CA ARG A 84 3.01 2.42 -10.32
C ARG A 84 2.28 1.24 -10.97
N GLN A 85 2.57 0.94 -12.23
CA GLN A 85 2.02 -0.22 -12.94
C GLN A 85 2.87 -1.48 -12.69
N THR A 86 4.19 -1.35 -12.60
CA THR A 86 5.12 -2.49 -12.63
C THR A 86 5.80 -2.79 -11.30
N GLN A 87 6.00 -1.78 -10.44
CA GLN A 87 6.86 -1.88 -9.26
C GLN A 87 6.17 -1.51 -7.95
N MET A 88 5.08 -0.73 -7.98
CA MET A 88 4.45 -0.23 -6.75
C MET A 88 2.93 -0.44 -6.76
N ALA A 89 2.46 -1.29 -5.87
CA ALA A 89 1.04 -1.45 -5.55
C ALA A 89 0.69 -0.73 -4.26
N VAL A 90 -0.55 -0.24 -4.16
CA VAL A 90 -1.02 0.50 -2.99
C VAL A 90 -2.48 0.19 -2.64
N VAL A 91 -2.74 0.07 -1.34
CA VAL A 91 -4.08 0.11 -0.74
C VAL A 91 -4.16 1.39 0.10
N PHE A 92 -4.94 2.37 -0.36
CA PHE A 92 -5.16 3.59 0.41
C PHE A 92 -6.22 3.38 1.48
N GLN A 93 -6.19 4.20 2.53
CA GLN A 93 -7.17 4.16 3.61
C GLN A 93 -8.60 4.38 3.06
N ASP A 94 -8.79 5.26 2.08
CA ASP A 94 -10.08 5.51 1.42
C ASP A 94 -10.42 4.51 0.30
N LEU A 95 -9.58 3.47 0.13
CA LEU A 95 -9.68 2.37 -0.84
C LEU A 95 -9.61 2.76 -2.31
N ARG A 96 -10.07 3.96 -2.69
CA ARG A 96 -10.15 4.48 -4.06
C ARG A 96 -10.75 3.48 -5.05
N LEU A 97 -11.80 2.78 -4.64
CA LEU A 97 -12.62 2.00 -5.57
C LEU A 97 -13.50 2.94 -6.39
N PHE A 98 -13.79 2.55 -7.63
CA PHE A 98 -14.79 3.21 -8.45
C PHE A 98 -16.17 2.66 -8.06
N PRO A 99 -17.03 3.45 -7.40
CA PRO A 99 -18.26 2.93 -6.79
C PRO A 99 -19.28 2.41 -7.80
N ASN A 100 -19.26 2.95 -9.02
CA ASN A 100 -20.17 2.58 -10.10
C ASN A 100 -19.72 1.35 -10.88
N LEU A 101 -18.46 0.91 -10.70
CA LEU A 101 -17.94 -0.31 -11.30
C LEU A 101 -18.18 -1.49 -10.36
N THR A 102 -18.28 -2.68 -10.92
CA THR A 102 -18.35 -3.90 -10.12
C THR A 102 -17.06 -4.14 -9.35
N ALA A 103 -17.12 -4.99 -8.33
CA ALA A 103 -15.93 -5.43 -7.61
C ALA A 103 -14.91 -6.09 -8.55
N ARG A 104 -15.36 -6.91 -9.51
CA ARG A 104 -14.51 -7.50 -10.55
C ARG A 104 -13.88 -6.44 -11.44
N GLU A 105 -14.67 -5.51 -11.97
CA GLU A 105 -14.18 -4.44 -12.83
C GLU A 105 -13.11 -3.59 -12.12
N ASN A 106 -13.33 -3.28 -10.83
CA ASN A 106 -12.34 -2.59 -10.01
C ASN A 106 -11.00 -3.34 -9.95
N ILE A 107 -11.03 -4.66 -9.80
CA ILE A 107 -9.82 -5.51 -9.77
C ILE A 107 -9.18 -5.58 -11.15
N ASP A 108 -9.97 -5.84 -12.19
CA ASP A 108 -9.51 -5.98 -13.57
C ASP A 108 -8.81 -4.72 -14.10
N LEU A 109 -9.23 -3.54 -13.67
CA LEU A 109 -8.56 -2.27 -14.00
C LEU A 109 -7.06 -2.28 -13.72
N LYS A 110 -6.57 -3.06 -12.75
CA LYS A 110 -5.13 -3.20 -12.49
C LYS A 110 -4.48 -4.35 -13.23
N ARG A 111 -5.25 -5.38 -13.57
CA ARG A 111 -4.77 -6.57 -14.30
C ARG A 111 -4.43 -6.25 -15.76
N ILE A 112 -5.21 -5.38 -16.41
CA ILE A 112 -5.14 -5.16 -17.87
C ILE A 112 -4.33 -3.92 -18.31
N LEU A 113 -3.74 -3.16 -17.38
CA LEU A 113 -2.93 -1.97 -17.73
C LEU A 113 -1.63 -2.31 -18.46
N GLN A 114 -1.20 -3.57 -18.35
CA GLN A 114 -0.04 -4.14 -19.03
C GLN A 114 -0.33 -5.62 -19.31
N THR A 115 0.67 -6.36 -19.80
CA THR A 115 0.57 -7.82 -19.89
C THR A 115 0.13 -8.40 -18.53
N PRO A 116 -1.02 -9.08 -18.47
CA PRO A 116 -1.54 -9.60 -17.21
C PRO A 116 -0.52 -10.52 -16.53
N LEU A 117 -0.24 -10.25 -15.24
CA LEU A 117 0.56 -11.15 -14.41
C LEU A 117 -0.19 -12.45 -14.13
N TYR A 118 -1.51 -12.33 -14.01
CA TYR A 118 -2.43 -13.42 -13.74
C TYR A 118 -3.58 -13.40 -14.74
N ASP A 119 -4.10 -14.59 -15.02
CA ASP A 119 -5.35 -14.75 -15.75
C ASP A 119 -6.55 -14.30 -14.89
N ALA A 120 -7.71 -14.14 -15.53
CA ALA A 120 -8.90 -13.61 -14.86
C ALA A 120 -9.39 -14.52 -13.73
N GLU A 121 -9.19 -15.83 -13.85
CA GLU A 121 -9.55 -16.86 -12.87
C GLU A 121 -8.85 -16.66 -11.53
N LYS A 122 -7.68 -15.98 -11.51
CA LYS A 122 -6.99 -15.67 -10.26
C LYS A 122 -7.79 -14.73 -9.37
N ILE A 123 -8.60 -13.85 -9.97
CA ILE A 123 -9.51 -12.96 -9.24
C ILE A 123 -10.51 -13.79 -8.44
N ASP A 124 -11.11 -14.80 -9.07
CA ASP A 124 -12.06 -15.70 -8.43
C ASP A 124 -11.43 -16.51 -7.29
N GLU A 125 -10.20 -17.00 -7.47
CA GLU A 125 -9.45 -17.72 -6.43
C GLU A 125 -9.18 -16.84 -5.21
N MET A 126 -8.66 -15.62 -5.42
CA MET A 126 -8.38 -14.68 -4.33
C MET A 126 -9.67 -14.22 -3.65
N ALA A 127 -10.73 -13.98 -4.42
CA ALA A 127 -12.03 -13.57 -3.88
C ALA A 127 -12.72 -14.67 -3.08
N GLU A 128 -12.61 -15.93 -3.49
CA GLU A 128 -13.08 -17.10 -2.71
C GLU A 128 -12.35 -17.15 -1.37
N ARG A 129 -11.03 -17.05 -1.39
CA ARG A 129 -10.20 -17.09 -0.17
C ARG A 129 -10.51 -15.95 0.81
N LEU A 130 -10.87 -14.77 0.29
CA LEU A 130 -11.27 -13.62 1.11
C LEU A 130 -12.78 -13.54 1.36
N GLY A 131 -13.56 -14.56 0.97
CA GLY A 131 -15.01 -14.62 1.22
C GLY A 131 -15.83 -13.56 0.49
N VAL A 132 -15.32 -12.98 -0.61
CA VAL A 132 -15.96 -11.90 -1.39
C VAL A 132 -16.28 -12.30 -2.83
N LYS A 133 -16.19 -13.59 -3.16
CA LYS A 133 -16.54 -14.06 -4.51
C LYS A 133 -18.00 -13.74 -4.89
N HIS A 134 -18.92 -13.89 -3.95
CA HIS A 134 -20.35 -13.69 -4.15
C HIS A 134 -20.74 -12.24 -4.51
N ILE A 135 -19.85 -11.27 -4.30
CA ILE A 135 -20.07 -9.86 -4.62
C ILE A 135 -19.27 -9.38 -5.84
N LEU A 136 -18.55 -10.26 -6.55
CA LEU A 136 -17.69 -9.85 -7.68
C LEU A 136 -18.46 -9.07 -8.76
N GLU A 137 -19.72 -9.43 -8.99
CA GLU A 137 -20.59 -8.79 -9.99
C GLU A 137 -21.43 -7.64 -9.40
N GLN A 138 -21.28 -7.32 -8.12
CA GLN A 138 -21.97 -6.18 -7.48
C GLN A 138 -21.14 -4.91 -7.63
N GLN A 139 -21.83 -3.77 -7.78
CA GLN A 139 -21.19 -2.45 -7.75
C GLN A 139 -20.50 -2.21 -6.41
N ALA A 140 -19.22 -1.78 -6.45
CA ALA A 140 -18.43 -1.60 -5.24
C ALA A 140 -19.06 -0.59 -4.26
N GLY A 141 -19.79 0.41 -4.77
CA GLY A 141 -20.44 1.44 -3.97
C GLY A 141 -21.58 0.95 -3.07
N ILE A 142 -22.13 -0.24 -3.32
CA ILE A 142 -23.19 -0.84 -2.48
C ILE A 142 -22.68 -1.94 -1.55
N CYS A 143 -21.42 -2.36 -1.70
CA CYS A 143 -20.79 -3.34 -0.81
C CYS A 143 -20.48 -2.71 0.56
N SER A 144 -20.44 -3.52 1.61
CA SER A 144 -19.97 -3.07 2.92
C SER A 144 -18.51 -2.63 2.86
N TYR A 145 -18.09 -1.75 3.77
CA TYR A 145 -16.73 -1.22 3.73
C TYR A 145 -15.65 -2.31 3.93
N GLY A 146 -15.91 -3.32 4.77
CA GLY A 146 -15.00 -4.47 4.93
C GLY A 146 -14.90 -5.34 3.68
N GLU A 147 -15.99 -5.46 2.91
CA GLU A 147 -15.95 -6.10 1.58
C GLU A 147 -15.12 -5.28 0.59
N GLN A 148 -15.34 -3.95 0.55
CA GLN A 148 -14.56 -3.03 -0.25
C GLN A 148 -13.06 -3.10 0.09
N GLN A 149 -12.68 -3.24 1.37
CA GLN A 149 -11.30 -3.44 1.78
C GLN A 149 -10.69 -4.70 1.14
N ARG A 150 -11.42 -5.83 1.21
CA ARG A 150 -10.97 -7.09 0.60
C ARG A 150 -10.87 -6.98 -0.92
N ILE A 151 -11.77 -6.27 -1.58
CA ILE A 151 -11.69 -5.96 -3.02
C ILE A 151 -10.43 -5.13 -3.34
N ALA A 152 -10.17 -4.07 -2.56
CA ALA A 152 -9.00 -3.21 -2.75
C ALA A 152 -7.69 -3.96 -2.55
N ILE A 153 -7.64 -4.89 -1.58
CA ILE A 153 -6.51 -5.80 -1.38
C ILE A 153 -6.30 -6.66 -2.64
N ILE A 154 -7.33 -7.36 -3.13
CA ILE A 154 -7.19 -8.20 -4.34
C ILE A 154 -6.74 -7.37 -5.54
N ARG A 155 -7.32 -6.17 -5.74
CA ARG A 155 -6.92 -5.23 -6.79
C ARG A 155 -5.44 -4.83 -6.71
N SER A 156 -4.89 -4.70 -5.50
CA SER A 156 -3.46 -4.40 -5.32
C SER A 156 -2.56 -5.60 -5.67
N LEU A 157 -3.05 -6.83 -5.44
CA LEU A 157 -2.30 -8.07 -5.63
C LEU A 157 -2.30 -8.57 -7.08
N ILE A 158 -3.28 -8.17 -7.91
CA ILE A 158 -3.44 -8.68 -9.28
C ILE A 158 -2.43 -8.09 -10.29
N GLN A 159 -1.81 -6.96 -9.96
CA GLN A 159 -0.73 -6.36 -10.76
C GLN A 159 0.66 -6.80 -10.24
N PRO A 160 1.71 -6.76 -11.07
CA PRO A 160 3.09 -6.88 -10.59
C PRO A 160 3.45 -5.72 -9.65
N PHE A 161 4.29 -6.03 -8.67
CA PHE A 161 4.86 -5.06 -7.75
C PHE A 161 6.16 -5.60 -7.15
N SER A 162 7.10 -4.70 -6.88
CA SER A 162 8.26 -4.91 -6.00
C SER A 162 8.00 -4.39 -4.59
N TRP A 163 7.04 -3.48 -4.44
CA TRP A 163 6.56 -2.95 -3.16
C TRP A 163 5.03 -2.95 -3.12
N LEU A 164 4.47 -3.54 -2.07
CA LEU A 164 3.08 -3.34 -1.69
C LEU A 164 3.02 -2.38 -0.50
N ILE A 165 2.29 -1.28 -0.64
CA ILE A 165 2.14 -0.24 0.39
C ILE A 165 0.68 -0.22 0.84
N MET A 166 0.42 -0.24 2.14
CA MET A 166 -0.95 -0.33 2.67
C MET A 166 -1.17 0.66 3.80
N ASP A 167 -2.20 1.50 3.67
CA ASP A 167 -2.61 2.47 4.68
C ASP A 167 -3.81 1.95 5.50
N GLU A 168 -3.57 1.53 6.75
CA GLU A 168 -4.58 0.97 7.66
C GLU A 168 -5.49 -0.11 7.02
N PRO A 169 -4.90 -1.15 6.37
CA PRO A 169 -5.63 -2.07 5.48
C PRO A 169 -6.67 -2.96 6.16
N PHE A 170 -6.61 -3.09 7.49
CA PHE A 170 -7.44 -4.04 8.25
C PHE A 170 -8.40 -3.36 9.23
N SER A 171 -8.49 -2.03 9.21
CA SER A 171 -9.26 -1.23 10.17
C SER A 171 -10.75 -1.58 10.26
N HIS A 172 -11.34 -2.21 9.24
CA HIS A 172 -12.75 -2.60 9.21
C HIS A 172 -12.96 -4.10 8.97
N LEU A 173 -11.92 -4.91 9.22
CA LEU A 173 -12.00 -6.37 9.16
C LEU A 173 -12.03 -6.98 10.56
N ASP A 174 -12.84 -8.02 10.75
CA ASP A 174 -12.74 -8.87 11.93
C ASP A 174 -11.44 -9.70 11.91
N ASN A 175 -11.08 -10.28 13.06
CA ASN A 175 -9.85 -11.06 13.23
C ASN A 175 -9.70 -12.22 12.23
N ASN A 176 -10.79 -12.86 11.83
CA ASN A 176 -10.72 -13.97 10.90
C ASN A 176 -10.40 -13.47 9.48
N ASN A 177 -11.10 -12.44 9.04
CA ASN A 177 -10.89 -11.80 7.75
C ASN A 177 -9.50 -11.14 7.65
N THR A 178 -9.02 -10.51 8.72
CA THR A 178 -7.65 -9.97 8.81
C THR A 178 -6.61 -11.06 8.62
N ARG A 179 -6.75 -12.21 9.30
CA ARG A 179 -5.82 -13.34 9.16
C ARG A 179 -5.81 -13.91 7.73
N LEU A 180 -6.98 -14.08 7.11
CA LEU A 180 -7.08 -14.56 5.73
C LEU A 180 -6.41 -13.61 4.74
N ALA A 181 -6.66 -12.31 4.89
CA ALA A 181 -6.06 -11.27 4.07
C ALA A 181 -4.54 -11.19 4.26
N ALA A 182 -4.05 -11.15 5.51
CA ALA A 182 -2.64 -11.11 5.83
C ALA A 182 -1.88 -12.34 5.29
N SER A 183 -2.47 -13.54 5.42
CA SER A 183 -1.91 -14.77 4.87
C SER A 183 -1.78 -14.71 3.34
N LEU A 184 -2.82 -14.25 2.62
CA LEU A 184 -2.76 -14.09 1.17
C LEU A 184 -1.71 -13.03 0.76
N ILE A 185 -1.67 -11.90 1.45
CA ILE A 185 -0.69 -10.83 1.19
C ILE A 185 0.74 -11.34 1.39
N ALA A 186 1.01 -12.04 2.50
CA ALA A 186 2.34 -12.56 2.81
C ALA A 186 2.82 -13.56 1.74
N GLU A 187 1.94 -14.47 1.30
CA GLU A 187 2.25 -15.42 0.22
C GLU A 187 2.57 -14.71 -1.10
N GLU A 188 1.77 -13.72 -1.47
CA GLU A 188 1.95 -12.97 -2.71
C GLU A 188 3.24 -12.12 -2.66
N CYS A 189 3.56 -11.47 -1.54
CA CYS A 189 4.82 -10.77 -1.36
C CYS A 189 6.02 -11.74 -1.44
N LYS A 190 5.96 -12.88 -0.74
CA LYS A 190 7.02 -13.90 -0.74
C LYS A 190 7.26 -14.48 -2.13
N LYS A 191 6.19 -14.80 -2.88
CA LYS A 191 6.27 -15.33 -4.25
C LYS A 191 7.02 -14.40 -5.20
N ARG A 192 6.93 -13.08 -4.97
CA ARG A 192 7.57 -12.04 -5.79
C ARG A 192 8.93 -11.57 -5.26
N GLY A 193 9.31 -11.95 -4.03
CA GLY A 193 10.40 -11.29 -3.32
C GLY A 193 10.14 -9.79 -3.10
N ALA A 194 8.87 -9.40 -2.99
CA ALA A 194 8.46 -8.00 -2.86
C ALA A 194 8.52 -7.53 -1.40
N GLY A 195 8.86 -6.25 -1.22
CA GLY A 195 8.74 -5.58 0.08
C GLY A 195 7.28 -5.24 0.41
N LEU A 196 6.98 -5.15 1.70
CA LEU A 196 5.66 -4.77 2.22
C LEU A 196 5.84 -3.61 3.20
N LEU A 197 5.06 -2.53 3.01
CA LEU A 197 4.99 -1.40 3.94
C LEU A 197 3.56 -1.28 4.45
N VAL A 198 3.35 -1.45 5.76
CA VAL A 198 2.03 -1.35 6.39
C VAL A 198 2.03 -0.25 7.45
N THR A 199 1.11 0.69 7.35
CA THR A 199 0.86 1.69 8.40
C THR A 199 -0.37 1.30 9.22
N ASP A 200 -0.32 1.52 10.53
CA ASP A 200 -1.48 1.32 11.42
C ASP A 200 -1.39 2.15 12.71
N LEU A 201 -2.48 2.23 13.45
CA LEU A 201 -2.55 2.78 14.80
C LEU A 201 -1.96 1.80 15.83
N ASP A 202 -2.25 0.51 15.65
CA ASP A 202 -1.97 -0.52 16.64
C ASP A 202 -0.79 -1.43 16.27
N GLU A 203 -0.22 -2.05 17.31
CA GLU A 203 0.68 -3.18 17.12
C GLU A 203 -0.12 -4.41 16.66
N ASP A 204 0.50 -5.19 15.80
CA ASP A 204 -0.02 -6.49 15.43
C ASP A 204 1.12 -7.50 15.18
N SER A 205 0.70 -8.72 14.88
CA SER A 205 1.54 -9.85 14.48
C SER A 205 1.03 -10.49 13.18
N ASN A 206 0.40 -9.69 12.31
CA ASN A 206 -0.16 -10.14 11.04
C ASN A 206 0.93 -10.59 10.05
N PHE A 207 2.15 -10.04 10.20
CA PHE A 207 3.30 -10.36 9.35
C PHE A 207 4.58 -10.52 10.18
N ASP A 208 5.55 -11.25 9.63
CA ASP A 208 6.91 -11.36 10.17
C ASP A 208 7.71 -10.09 9.83
N TYR A 209 7.39 -8.98 10.51
CA TYR A 209 8.00 -7.68 10.26
C TYR A 209 9.52 -7.71 10.46
N THR A 210 10.27 -7.38 9.41
CA THR A 210 11.72 -7.17 9.44
C THR A 210 12.07 -5.91 10.21
N HIS A 211 11.26 -4.86 10.04
CA HIS A 211 11.46 -3.57 10.71
C HIS A 211 10.14 -3.04 11.27
N ARG A 212 10.23 -2.36 12.42
CA ARG A 212 9.13 -1.63 13.03
C ARG A 212 9.61 -0.22 13.31
N TYR A 213 8.85 0.77 12.86
CA TYR A 213 9.13 2.19 13.03
C TYR A 213 7.96 2.88 13.71
N GLN A 214 8.27 3.87 14.53
CA GLN A 214 7.30 4.74 15.17
C GLN A 214 7.33 6.15 14.56
N LEU A 215 6.14 6.68 14.28
CA LEU A 215 5.92 8.02 13.76
C LEU A 215 5.39 9.01 14.81
#